data_AF-A0A2E7T9Y7-F1
#
_entry.id   AF-A0A2E7T9Y7-F1
#
_cell.length_a   1.000
_cell.length_b   1.000
_cell.length_c   1.000
_cell.angle_alpha   90.00
_cell.angle_beta   90.00
_cell.angle_gamma   90.00
#
_symmetry.space_group_name_H-M   'P 1'
#
loop_
_entity.id
_entity.type
_entity.pdbx_description
1 polymer ?
#
loop_
_entity_poly.entity_id
_entity_poly.type
_entity_poly.pdbx_seq_one_letter_code
_entity_poly.pdbx_strand_id
1 'polypeptide(L)'
;MIELNRKTRLRILISCVAILLFYTVLQSNWYEIKGEGEFTMGPPKESNFTVTYDIEPDSEDGSFKLGRATPFINWMSTRDSDSNQTSPPGGSDSGDETESKATDYTRYGIKVMGVLLICSLIGRIFYEQKHSLKIAFVIWMVGALLFSVGIPLSLGMDNGDDLSEGETPIEEPTPESEEFPFFSITSDMDLIFGGVQFNFNASGYDSGLLTDEEISNLSHAPPQKGDVGYDEFVAFEGSFSLKPSKGFHYWLMIPLFWLIEIDFKSLKKRLNL
;
A
#
# COMPACT_ATOMS: atom_id res chain seq x y z
N MET A 1 14.60 -41.46 28.27
CA MET A 1 13.73 -40.27 28.32
C MET A 1 14.61 -39.10 28.74
N ILE A 2 14.95 -38.17 27.84
CA ILE A 2 15.86 -37.07 28.18
C ILE A 2 15.07 -36.07 29.02
N GLU A 3 15.36 -35.97 30.32
CA GLU A 3 14.77 -34.95 31.17
C GLU A 3 15.33 -33.58 30.81
N LEU A 4 14.65 -32.88 29.89
CA LEU A 4 14.98 -31.49 29.63
C LEU A 4 14.66 -30.63 30.85
N ASN A 5 15.62 -29.80 31.25
CA ASN A 5 15.42 -28.73 32.22
C ASN A 5 14.24 -27.83 31.78
N ARG A 6 13.40 -27.42 32.74
CA ARG A 6 12.26 -26.52 32.51
C ARG A 6 12.63 -25.25 31.73
N LYS A 7 13.84 -24.70 31.95
CA LYS A 7 14.35 -23.57 31.16
C LYS A 7 14.50 -23.89 29.68
N THR A 8 15.06 -25.05 29.36
CA THR A 8 15.23 -25.52 27.97
C THR A 8 13.88 -25.77 27.32
N ARG A 9 12.91 -26.34 28.06
CA ARG A 9 11.52 -26.52 27.57
C ARG A 9 10.86 -25.17 27.22
N LEU A 10 11.03 -24.15 28.07
CA LEU A 10 10.50 -22.82 27.80
C LEU A 10 11.14 -22.19 26.56
N ARG A 11 12.47 -22.31 26.38
CA ARG A 11 13.16 -21.81 25.19
C ARG A 11 12.72 -22.52 23.92
N ILE A 12 12.53 -23.84 23.97
CA ILE A 12 11.98 -24.61 22.85
C ILE A 12 10.59 -24.12 22.49
N LEU A 13 9.71 -23.93 23.49
CA LEU A 13 8.36 -23.42 23.26
C LEU A 13 8.40 -22.05 22.57
N ILE A 14 9.22 -21.12 23.06
CA ILE A 14 9.37 -19.78 22.46
C ILE A 14 9.86 -19.88 21.01
N SER A 15 10.86 -20.73 20.73
CA SER A 15 11.36 -20.93 19.37
C SER A 15 10.31 -21.56 18.45
N CYS A 16 9.55 -22.56 18.93
CA CYS A 16 8.47 -23.18 18.15
C CYS A 16 7.36 -22.17 17.82
N VAL A 17 6.95 -21.35 18.79
CA VAL A 17 5.95 -20.29 18.57
C VAL A 17 6.48 -19.25 17.59
N ALA A 18 7.75 -18.83 17.71
CA ALA A 18 8.35 -17.89 16.78
C ALA A 18 8.42 -18.44 15.34
N ILE A 19 8.76 -19.73 15.17
CA ILE A 19 8.74 -20.40 13.87
C ILE A 19 7.32 -20.42 13.30
N LEU A 20 6.32 -20.77 14.10
CA LEU A 20 4.92 -20.80 13.67
C LEU A 20 4.43 -19.41 13.26
N LEU A 21 4.71 -18.40 14.09
CA LEU A 21 4.34 -17.02 13.77
C LEU A 21 5.04 -16.53 12.51
N PHE A 22 6.34 -16.77 12.37
CA PHE A 22 7.05 -16.37 11.16
C PHE A 22 6.53 -17.11 9.92
N TYR A 23 6.19 -18.40 10.04
CA TYR A 23 5.51 -19.11 8.96
C TYR A 23 4.18 -18.45 8.58
N THR A 24 3.37 -18.03 9.56
CA THR A 24 2.13 -17.28 9.26
C THR A 24 2.38 -15.91 8.64
N VAL A 25 3.50 -15.24 8.97
CA VAL A 25 3.93 -14.01 8.28
C VAL A 25 4.18 -14.27 6.79
N LEU A 26 4.82 -15.40 6.44
CA LEU A 26 5.09 -15.79 5.06
C LEU A 26 3.86 -16.31 4.29
N GLN A 27 2.70 -16.42 4.93
CA GLN A 27 1.46 -16.88 4.30
C GLN A 27 0.36 -15.81 4.33
N SER A 28 0.67 -14.62 4.82
CA SER A 28 -0.28 -13.54 5.00
C SER A 28 0.14 -12.33 4.17
N ASN A 29 -0.85 -11.54 3.76
CA ASN A 29 -0.62 -10.23 3.17
C ASN A 29 0.13 -9.35 4.19
N TRP A 30 1.09 -8.58 3.70
CA TRP A 30 1.93 -7.71 4.51
C TRP A 30 1.38 -6.31 4.57
N TYR A 31 0.89 -5.81 3.44
CA TYR A 31 0.25 -4.52 3.29
C TYR A 31 -0.96 -4.64 2.38
N GLU A 32 -1.95 -3.81 2.65
CA GLU A 32 -3.14 -3.63 1.84
C GLU A 32 -3.17 -2.16 1.41
N ILE A 33 -3.26 -1.96 0.10
CA ILE A 33 -3.48 -0.69 -0.54
C ILE A 33 -4.92 -0.69 -1.05
N LYS A 34 -5.72 0.30 -0.61
CA LYS A 34 -7.12 0.40 -1.01
C LYS A 34 -7.42 1.79 -1.55
N GLY A 35 -7.75 1.88 -2.82
CA GLY A 35 -8.29 3.06 -3.49
C GLY A 35 -9.80 2.95 -3.63
N GLU A 36 -10.54 3.99 -3.28
CA GLU A 36 -11.97 4.13 -3.54
C GLU A 36 -12.22 5.48 -4.20
N GLY A 37 -13.15 5.52 -5.15
CA GLY A 37 -13.45 6.72 -5.91
C GLY A 37 -14.87 6.79 -6.39
N GLU A 38 -15.44 7.98 -6.47
CA GLU A 38 -16.78 8.22 -7.02
C GLU A 38 -16.84 9.52 -7.82
N PHE A 39 -17.51 9.47 -8.97
CA PHE A 39 -17.87 10.66 -9.74
C PHE A 39 -19.09 11.34 -9.11
N THR A 40 -18.89 12.55 -8.59
CA THR A 40 -19.90 13.30 -7.83
C THR A 40 -20.73 14.25 -8.71
N MET A 41 -20.17 14.70 -9.85
CA MET A 41 -20.82 15.59 -10.82
C MET A 41 -20.40 15.25 -12.25
N GLY A 42 -21.23 15.64 -13.23
CA GLY A 42 -21.00 15.41 -14.66
C GLY A 42 -21.07 13.94 -15.06
N PRO A 43 -21.01 13.60 -16.34
CA PRO A 43 -20.84 12.22 -16.77
C PRO A 43 -19.41 11.76 -16.37
N PRO A 44 -19.24 10.58 -15.74
CA PRO A 44 -20.23 9.56 -15.45
C PRO A 44 -20.68 9.54 -13.97
N LYS A 45 -21.60 10.45 -13.61
CA LYS A 45 -22.12 10.59 -12.25
C LYS A 45 -22.56 9.26 -11.65
N GLU A 46 -22.26 9.08 -10.37
CA GLU A 46 -22.54 7.87 -9.58
C GLU A 46 -21.71 6.64 -10.00
N SER A 47 -20.85 6.69 -11.02
CA SER A 47 -19.88 5.61 -11.22
C SER A 47 -18.83 5.65 -10.11
N ASN A 48 -18.52 4.47 -9.57
CA ASN A 48 -17.53 4.34 -8.51
C ASN A 48 -16.51 3.26 -8.83
N PHE A 49 -15.28 3.47 -8.38
CA PHE A 49 -14.21 2.50 -8.52
C PHE A 49 -13.70 2.08 -7.15
N THR A 50 -13.26 0.84 -7.08
CA THR A 50 -12.55 0.30 -5.93
C THR A 50 -11.37 -0.49 -6.44
N VAL A 51 -10.18 -0.08 -6.04
CA VAL A 51 -8.93 -0.76 -6.34
C VAL A 51 -8.39 -1.30 -5.03
N THR A 52 -8.13 -2.60 -4.98
CA THR A 52 -7.47 -3.22 -3.84
C THR A 52 -6.22 -3.91 -4.35
N TYR A 53 -5.09 -3.56 -3.76
CA TYR A 53 -3.79 -4.08 -4.11
C TYR A 53 -3.11 -4.61 -2.85
N ASP A 54 -2.84 -5.91 -2.85
CA ASP A 54 -2.28 -6.64 -1.74
C ASP A 54 -0.80 -6.94 -1.98
N ILE A 55 0.02 -6.61 -0.99
CA ILE A 55 1.46 -6.87 -1.01
C ILE A 55 1.72 -8.15 -0.23
N GLU A 56 2.17 -9.18 -0.92
CA GLU A 56 2.49 -10.49 -0.36
C GLU A 56 4.02 -10.74 -0.30
N PRO A 57 4.46 -11.80 0.38
CA PRO A 57 5.88 -12.13 0.49
C PRO A 57 6.57 -12.42 -0.86
N ASP A 58 5.84 -12.98 -1.82
CA ASP A 58 6.37 -13.50 -3.09
C ASP A 58 5.68 -12.88 -4.32
N SER A 59 4.62 -12.10 -4.12
CA SER A 59 3.77 -11.59 -5.19
C SER A 59 3.07 -10.29 -4.79
N GLU A 60 2.44 -9.69 -5.78
CA GLU A 60 1.55 -8.54 -5.67
C GLU A 60 0.25 -8.96 -6.34
N ASP A 61 -0.88 -8.84 -5.65
CA ASP A 61 -2.20 -9.15 -6.22
C ASP A 61 -3.04 -7.88 -6.30
N GLY A 62 -3.45 -7.53 -7.51
CA GLY A 62 -4.25 -6.34 -7.80
C GLY A 62 -5.65 -6.73 -8.24
N SER A 63 -6.65 -6.26 -7.53
CA SER A 63 -8.05 -6.38 -7.92
C SER A 63 -8.66 -5.01 -8.22
N PHE A 64 -9.27 -4.89 -9.39
CA PHE A 64 -10.00 -3.71 -9.83
C PHE A 64 -11.49 -4.03 -9.88
N LYS A 65 -12.31 -3.17 -9.28
CA LYS A 65 -13.77 -3.27 -9.32
C LYS A 65 -14.36 -1.94 -9.74
N LEU A 66 -15.19 -1.97 -10.78
CA LEU A 66 -16.00 -0.84 -11.20
C LEU A 66 -17.44 -1.10 -10.79
N GLY A 67 -17.97 -0.30 -9.86
CA GLY A 67 -19.38 -0.30 -9.51
C GLY A 67 -20.13 0.77 -10.29
N ARG A 68 -21.42 0.49 -10.54
CA ARG A 68 -22.28 1.31 -11.41
C ARG A 68 -21.55 1.68 -12.72
N ALA A 69 -21.12 0.66 -13.46
CA ALA A 69 -20.27 0.80 -14.64
C ALA A 69 -20.99 1.35 -15.88
N THR A 70 -22.32 1.25 -15.96
CA THR A 70 -23.08 1.63 -17.16
C THR A 70 -22.93 3.12 -17.54
N PRO A 71 -23.06 4.09 -16.61
CA PRO A 71 -22.79 5.50 -16.92
C PRO A 71 -21.36 5.74 -17.41
N PHE A 72 -20.37 5.12 -16.76
CA PHE A 72 -18.96 5.19 -17.16
C PHE A 72 -18.72 4.67 -18.57
N ILE A 73 -19.21 3.48 -18.89
CA ILE A 73 -19.08 2.88 -20.23
C ILE A 73 -19.74 3.75 -21.30
N ASN A 74 -20.91 4.32 -21.00
CA ASN A 74 -21.62 5.17 -21.95
C ASN A 74 -20.85 6.46 -22.22
N TRP A 75 -20.36 7.13 -21.17
CA TRP A 75 -19.54 8.33 -21.28
C TRP A 75 -18.26 8.07 -22.10
N MET A 76 -17.55 6.97 -21.82
CA MET A 76 -16.36 6.59 -22.58
C MET A 76 -16.67 6.31 -24.04
N SER A 77 -17.78 5.60 -24.31
CA SER A 77 -18.21 5.32 -25.69
C SER A 77 -18.57 6.59 -26.47
N THR A 78 -19.07 7.64 -25.82
CA THR A 78 -19.34 8.93 -26.47
C THR A 78 -18.04 9.59 -26.90
N ARG A 79 -17.02 9.60 -26.04
CA ARG A 79 -15.69 10.14 -26.38
C ARG A 79 -14.98 9.37 -27.50
N ASP A 80 -15.04 8.04 -27.47
CA ASP A 80 -14.41 7.21 -28.51
C ASP A 80 -15.04 7.41 -29.89
N SER A 81 -16.34 7.80 -29.95
CA SER A 81 -17.08 7.97 -31.20
C SER A 81 -16.75 9.27 -31.94
N ASP A 82 -16.39 10.33 -31.21
CA ASP A 82 -16.02 11.64 -31.76
C ASP A 82 -14.51 11.78 -31.99
N SER A 83 -13.73 10.89 -31.39
CA SER A 83 -12.30 10.78 -31.62
C SER A 83 -12.03 9.93 -32.87
N ASN A 84 -11.56 10.53 -33.97
CA ASN A 84 -10.91 9.80 -35.04
C ASN A 84 -9.47 9.42 -34.59
N GLN A 85 -9.36 8.88 -33.38
CA GLN A 85 -8.09 8.50 -32.78
C GLN A 85 -7.63 7.20 -33.44
N THR A 86 -6.52 7.33 -34.17
CA THR A 86 -5.69 6.19 -34.53
C THR A 86 -5.34 5.49 -33.24
N SER A 87 -5.71 4.21 -33.11
CA SER A 87 -5.38 3.40 -31.94
C SER A 87 -3.93 3.65 -31.52
N PRO A 88 -3.64 3.91 -30.23
CA PRO A 88 -2.28 3.78 -29.75
C PRO A 88 -1.81 2.36 -30.13
N PRO A 89 -0.57 2.18 -30.61
CA PRO A 89 -0.08 0.83 -30.87
C PRO A 89 -0.22 0.01 -29.60
N GLY A 90 -1.20 -0.91 -29.63
CA GLY A 90 -1.33 -1.98 -28.66
C GLY A 90 -0.04 -2.79 -28.71
N GLY A 91 0.74 -2.59 -27.66
CA GLY A 91 2.10 -3.09 -27.58
C GLY A 91 2.78 -2.34 -26.45
N SER A 92 2.26 -2.47 -25.24
CA SER A 92 3.15 -2.51 -24.09
C SER A 92 4.09 -3.67 -24.40
N ASP A 93 5.25 -3.33 -24.94
CA ASP A 93 6.39 -4.22 -24.98
C ASP A 93 6.65 -4.54 -23.51
N SER A 94 6.09 -5.66 -23.06
CA SER A 94 6.54 -6.31 -21.84
C SER A 94 7.91 -6.85 -22.17
N GLY A 95 8.88 -5.94 -22.30
CA GLY A 95 10.27 -6.23 -22.13
C GLY A 95 10.37 -6.83 -20.74
N ASP A 96 10.45 -8.15 -20.72
CA ASP A 96 10.86 -8.96 -19.59
C ASP A 96 12.35 -8.66 -19.35
N GLU A 97 12.65 -7.40 -19.07
CA GLU A 97 13.88 -7.00 -18.43
C GLU A 97 13.65 -7.31 -16.97
N THR A 98 14.36 -8.32 -16.48
CA THR A 98 14.31 -8.79 -15.10
C THR A 98 14.97 -7.74 -14.19
N GLU A 99 14.51 -6.50 -14.22
CA GLU A 99 14.94 -5.45 -13.32
C GLU A 99 14.41 -5.80 -11.93
N SER A 100 15.36 -6.03 -11.03
CA SER A 100 15.06 -6.36 -9.64
C SER A 100 14.47 -5.14 -8.96
N LYS A 101 13.17 -5.19 -8.67
CA LYS A 101 12.44 -4.17 -7.91
C LYS A 101 13.03 -3.99 -6.50
N ALA A 102 13.08 -2.76 -6.01
CA ALA A 102 13.45 -2.41 -4.64
C ALA A 102 12.54 -3.08 -3.60
N THR A 103 11.27 -3.29 -3.93
CA THR A 103 10.31 -4.07 -3.11
C THR A 103 10.79 -5.50 -2.90
N ASP A 104 11.35 -6.15 -3.91
CA ASP A 104 11.85 -7.52 -3.82
C ASP A 104 13.07 -7.63 -2.90
N TYR A 105 13.98 -6.65 -2.94
CA TYR A 105 15.08 -6.57 -1.98
C TYR A 105 14.59 -6.38 -0.54
N THR A 106 13.57 -5.56 -0.35
CA THR A 106 12.96 -5.34 0.97
C THR A 106 12.28 -6.61 1.48
N ARG A 107 11.53 -7.31 0.61
CA ARG A 107 10.93 -8.62 0.92
C ARG A 107 11.97 -9.64 1.33
N TYR A 108 13.05 -9.73 0.55
CA TYR A 108 14.16 -10.61 0.86
C TYR A 108 14.80 -10.26 2.20
N GLY A 109 15.03 -8.97 2.47
CA GLY A 109 15.54 -8.47 3.75
C GLY A 109 14.68 -8.91 4.93
N ILE A 110 13.35 -8.80 4.83
CA ILE A 110 12.41 -9.27 5.86
C ILE A 110 12.53 -10.78 6.07
N LYS A 111 12.58 -11.57 4.98
CA LYS A 111 12.75 -13.04 5.05
C LYS A 111 14.06 -13.42 5.75
N VAL A 112 15.17 -12.76 5.40
CA VAL A 112 16.47 -12.96 6.02
C VAL A 112 16.43 -12.60 7.51
N MET A 113 15.83 -11.47 7.89
CA MET A 113 15.69 -11.08 9.30
C MET A 113 14.87 -12.10 10.09
N GLY A 114 13.81 -12.66 9.51
CA GLY A 114 13.02 -13.71 10.15
C GLY A 114 13.81 -15.01 10.36
N VAL A 115 14.58 -15.44 9.37
CA VAL A 115 15.47 -16.61 9.50
C VAL A 115 16.56 -16.35 10.55
N LEU A 116 17.21 -15.18 10.53
CA LEU A 116 18.20 -14.80 11.53
C LEU A 116 17.59 -14.75 12.94
N LEU A 117 16.35 -14.28 13.06
CA LEU A 117 15.63 -14.26 14.33
C LEU A 117 15.42 -15.69 14.85
N ILE A 118 14.93 -16.60 14.01
CA ILE A 118 14.74 -18.01 14.37
C ILE A 118 16.07 -18.66 14.76
N CYS A 119 17.12 -18.47 13.96
CA CYS A 119 18.46 -18.97 14.26
C CYS A 119 18.98 -18.45 15.60
N SER A 120 18.78 -17.16 15.89
CA SER A 120 19.16 -16.55 17.17
C SER A 120 18.40 -17.17 18.34
N LEU A 121 17.11 -17.51 18.17
CA LEU A 121 16.28 -18.12 19.21
C LEU A 121 16.63 -19.60 19.42
N ILE A 122 16.89 -20.36 18.36
CA ILE A 122 17.36 -21.75 18.44
C ILE A 122 18.75 -21.81 19.08
N GLY A 123 19.66 -20.91 18.72
CA GLY A 123 21.00 -20.84 19.32
C GLY A 123 20.96 -20.73 20.84
N ARG A 124 19.92 -20.11 21.41
CA ARG A 124 19.71 -19.98 22.86
C ARG A 124 19.35 -21.28 23.57
N ILE A 125 18.86 -22.28 22.84
CA ILE A 125 18.58 -23.62 23.37
C ILE A 125 19.91 -24.28 23.75
N PHE A 126 20.95 -24.09 22.93
CA PHE A 126 22.26 -24.73 23.07
C PHE A 126 23.27 -23.88 23.86
N TYR A 127 23.25 -22.55 23.66
CA TYR A 127 24.23 -21.63 24.25
C TYR A 127 23.54 -20.57 25.12
N GLU A 128 23.89 -20.52 26.40
CA GLU A 128 23.35 -19.56 27.35
C GLU A 128 24.18 -18.26 27.36
N GLN A 129 23.89 -17.35 26.42
CA GLN A 129 24.55 -16.05 26.33
C GLN A 129 23.68 -14.93 26.93
N LYS A 130 24.27 -14.09 27.79
CA LYS A 130 23.58 -13.02 28.53
C LYS A 130 22.86 -12.00 27.64
N HIS A 131 23.39 -11.75 26.43
CA HIS A 131 22.86 -10.74 25.50
C HIS A 131 22.02 -11.32 24.36
N SER A 132 21.78 -12.63 24.33
CA SER A 132 21.08 -13.30 23.22
C SER A 132 19.66 -12.78 22.96
N LEU A 133 18.88 -12.48 24.00
CA LEU A 133 17.55 -11.84 23.86
C LEU A 133 17.63 -10.43 23.30
N LYS A 134 18.69 -9.67 23.64
CA LYS A 134 18.88 -8.32 23.10
C LYS A 134 19.20 -8.37 21.62
N ILE A 135 20.01 -9.33 21.18
CA ILE A 135 20.32 -9.56 19.77
C ILE A 135 19.04 -9.94 19.00
N ALA A 136 18.25 -10.89 19.52
CA ALA A 136 16.97 -11.25 18.93
C ALA A 136 16.02 -10.04 18.82
N PHE A 137 15.99 -9.19 19.85
CA PHE A 137 15.20 -7.95 19.84
C PHE A 137 15.68 -6.95 18.79
N VAL A 138 16.99 -6.78 18.62
CA VAL A 138 17.53 -5.91 17.56
C VAL A 138 17.18 -6.43 16.17
N ILE A 139 17.33 -7.74 15.93
CA ILE A 139 16.95 -8.36 14.64
C ILE A 139 15.45 -8.17 14.38
N TRP A 140 14.61 -8.39 15.39
CA TRP A 140 13.17 -8.16 15.30
C TRP A 140 12.82 -6.70 15.00
N MET A 141 13.48 -5.75 15.67
CA MET A 141 13.30 -4.31 15.44
C MET A 141 13.68 -3.91 14.02
N VAL A 142 14.79 -4.44 13.49
CA VAL A 142 15.21 -4.18 12.10
C VAL A 142 14.17 -4.73 11.12
N GLY A 143 13.66 -5.94 11.32
CA GLY A 143 12.57 -6.47 10.49
C GLY A 143 11.28 -5.65 10.61
N ALA A 144 10.94 -5.17 11.81
CA ALA A 144 9.78 -4.30 12.01
C ALA A 144 9.94 -2.95 11.27
N LEU A 145 11.15 -2.39 11.27
CA LEU A 145 11.49 -1.19 10.52
C LEU A 145 11.39 -1.42 9.01
N LEU A 146 11.84 -2.57 8.51
CA LEU A 146 11.70 -2.94 7.10
C LEU A 146 10.23 -3.06 6.69
N PHE A 147 9.37 -3.61 7.55
CA PHE A 147 7.92 -3.56 7.31
C PHE A 147 7.42 -2.12 7.28
N SER A 148 7.62 -1.36 8.36
CA SER A 148 6.98 -0.05 8.54
C SER A 148 7.48 1.04 7.59
N VAL A 149 8.77 1.04 7.24
CA VAL A 149 9.40 2.08 6.43
C VAL A 149 9.95 1.50 5.14
N GLY A 150 10.56 0.32 5.20
CA GLY A 150 11.18 -0.32 4.03
C GLY A 150 10.17 -0.55 2.91
N ILE A 151 9.02 -1.17 3.20
CA ILE A 151 8.01 -1.49 2.17
C ILE A 151 7.43 -0.21 1.53
N PRO A 152 6.92 0.78 2.28
CA PRO A 152 6.43 2.02 1.68
C PRO A 152 7.50 2.77 0.87
N LEU A 153 8.74 2.83 1.37
CA LEU A 153 9.83 3.48 0.67
C LEU A 153 10.20 2.73 -0.62
N SER A 154 10.25 1.40 -0.58
CA SER A 154 10.59 0.60 -1.76
C SER A 154 9.53 0.69 -2.84
N LEU A 155 8.25 0.80 -2.47
CA LEU A 155 7.17 1.06 -3.43
C LEU A 155 7.33 2.43 -4.09
N GLY A 156 7.70 3.45 -3.31
CA GLY A 156 7.96 4.78 -3.85
C GLY A 156 9.15 4.81 -4.81
N MET A 157 10.17 3.98 -4.59
CA MET A 157 11.31 3.85 -5.51
C MET A 157 10.93 3.09 -6.78
N ASP A 158 10.21 1.98 -6.66
CA ASP A 158 9.81 1.16 -7.81
C ASP A 158 8.85 1.89 -8.76
N ASN A 159 8.03 2.80 -8.22
CA ASN A 159 7.13 3.63 -9.00
C ASN A 159 7.67 5.05 -9.22
N GLY A 160 8.90 5.33 -8.77
CA GLY A 160 9.50 6.67 -8.77
C GLY A 160 10.28 7.00 -10.04
N ASP A 161 10.76 6.00 -10.77
CA ASP A 161 11.51 6.22 -12.02
C ASP A 161 10.58 6.58 -13.20
N ASP A 162 9.29 6.23 -13.15
CA ASP A 162 8.26 6.78 -14.04
C ASP A 162 7.96 8.28 -13.77
N LEU A 163 8.56 8.86 -12.72
CA LEU A 163 8.31 10.23 -12.25
C LEU A 163 9.54 11.16 -12.36
N SER A 164 10.54 10.85 -13.19
CA SER A 164 11.75 11.67 -13.30
C SER A 164 12.04 12.21 -14.70
N GLU A 165 11.50 13.41 -14.98
CA GLU A 165 12.32 14.56 -15.41
C GLU A 165 11.56 15.87 -15.12
N GLY A 166 11.48 16.26 -13.83
CA GLY A 166 11.14 17.64 -13.44
C GLY A 166 9.88 17.83 -12.60
N GLU A 167 9.05 16.81 -12.44
CA GLU A 167 7.83 16.91 -11.65
C GLU A 167 8.07 16.38 -10.24
N THR A 168 7.96 17.26 -9.25
CA THR A 168 8.01 16.85 -7.84
C THR A 168 6.90 15.83 -7.54
N PRO A 169 6.95 15.06 -6.44
CA PRO A 169 5.83 14.20 -5.98
C PRO A 169 4.50 14.94 -5.68
N ILE A 170 4.44 16.22 -6.03
CA ILE A 170 3.37 17.19 -5.77
C ILE A 170 2.75 17.66 -7.09
N GLU A 171 3.38 17.41 -8.25
CA GLU A 171 2.72 17.62 -9.54
C GLU A 171 1.84 16.42 -9.83
N GLU A 172 0.62 16.55 -9.33
CA GLU A 172 -0.52 15.70 -9.64
C GLU A 172 -0.62 15.55 -11.16
N PRO A 173 -0.83 14.35 -11.71
CA PRO A 173 -0.87 14.13 -13.16
C PRO A 173 -2.03 14.95 -13.74
N THR A 174 -1.70 16.15 -14.20
CA THR A 174 -2.64 17.05 -14.85
C THR A 174 -2.88 16.51 -16.25
N PRO A 175 -4.12 16.12 -16.62
CA PRO A 175 -4.42 15.84 -18.01
C PRO A 175 -4.08 17.06 -18.87
N GLU A 176 -3.79 16.84 -20.14
CA GLU A 176 -3.55 17.95 -21.07
C GLU A 176 -4.70 18.96 -20.95
N SER A 177 -4.37 20.21 -20.66
CA SER A 177 -5.34 21.26 -20.30
C SER A 177 -6.39 21.53 -21.38
N GLU A 178 -6.17 21.02 -22.58
CA GLU A 178 -7.08 21.12 -23.73
C GLU A 178 -8.26 20.14 -23.63
N GLU A 179 -8.07 18.95 -23.06
CA GLU A 179 -9.15 17.95 -22.88
C GLU A 179 -10.02 18.22 -21.65
N PHE A 180 -9.42 18.83 -20.62
CA PHE A 180 -10.12 19.21 -19.39
C PHE A 180 -9.85 20.67 -18.98
N PRO A 181 -10.58 21.65 -19.56
CA PRO A 181 -10.46 23.04 -19.17
C PRO A 181 -10.75 23.26 -17.68
N PHE A 182 -9.97 24.14 -17.06
CA PHE A 182 -10.02 24.46 -15.62
C PHE A 182 -9.90 23.23 -14.72
N PHE A 183 -9.12 22.22 -15.14
CA PHE A 183 -8.79 21.08 -14.28
C PHE A 183 -8.13 21.56 -13.00
N SER A 184 -8.73 21.21 -11.89
CA SER A 184 -8.20 21.43 -10.55
C SER A 184 -8.18 20.12 -9.80
N ILE A 185 -7.06 19.84 -9.16
CA ILE A 185 -6.92 18.71 -8.28
C ILE A 185 -6.37 19.21 -6.95
N THR A 186 -6.86 18.60 -5.88
CA THR A 186 -6.50 18.92 -4.51
C THR A 186 -6.31 17.61 -3.77
N SER A 187 -5.26 17.51 -2.98
CA SER A 187 -4.96 16.35 -2.17
C SER A 187 -4.70 16.71 -0.72
N ASP A 188 -5.20 15.86 0.17
CA ASP A 188 -5.03 15.93 1.61
C ASP A 188 -4.52 14.59 2.15
N MET A 189 -3.64 14.64 3.15
CA MET A 189 -3.11 13.44 3.80
C MET A 189 -3.56 13.37 5.26
N ASP A 190 -4.20 12.25 5.61
CA ASP A 190 -4.65 11.93 6.95
C ASP A 190 -3.89 10.73 7.53
N LEU A 191 -3.55 10.83 8.82
CA LEU A 191 -3.06 9.69 9.58
C LEU A 191 -4.23 8.90 10.15
N ILE A 192 -4.31 7.62 9.82
CA ILE A 192 -5.36 6.71 10.28
C ILE A 192 -4.77 5.63 11.19
N PHE A 193 -5.62 4.92 11.93
CA PHE A 193 -5.14 3.88 12.83
C PHE A 193 -4.37 2.79 12.06
N GLY A 194 -3.07 2.75 12.29
CA GLY A 194 -2.16 1.81 11.67
C GLY A 194 -1.76 2.16 10.23
N GLY A 195 -2.10 3.32 9.66
CA GLY A 195 -1.77 3.61 8.26
C GLY A 195 -1.84 5.08 7.87
N VAL A 196 -1.76 5.35 6.57
CA VAL A 196 -1.94 6.69 5.97
C VAL A 196 -3.10 6.62 4.99
N GLN A 197 -3.90 7.68 4.93
CA GLN A 197 -4.93 7.88 3.92
C GLN A 197 -4.67 9.19 3.19
N PHE A 198 -4.79 9.15 1.87
CA PHE A 198 -4.77 10.31 1.00
C PHE A 198 -6.17 10.48 0.45
N ASN A 199 -6.74 11.66 0.57
CA ASN A 199 -7.99 12.01 -0.08
C ASN A 199 -7.65 12.98 -1.20
N PHE A 200 -8.30 12.83 -2.34
CA PHE A 200 -8.11 13.72 -3.46
C PHE A 200 -9.45 14.06 -4.10
N ASN A 201 -9.56 15.30 -4.54
CA ASN A 201 -10.72 15.78 -5.27
C ASN A 201 -10.21 16.41 -6.56
N ALA A 202 -10.70 15.91 -7.69
CA ALA A 202 -10.38 16.38 -9.02
C ALA A 202 -11.67 16.87 -9.68
N SER A 203 -11.60 18.02 -10.35
CA SER A 203 -12.73 18.54 -11.11
C SER A 203 -12.28 19.32 -12.33
N GLY A 204 -13.09 19.34 -13.38
CA GLY A 204 -12.83 20.09 -14.60
C GLY A 204 -13.97 19.92 -15.59
N TYR A 205 -13.97 20.74 -16.64
CA TYR A 205 -14.94 20.60 -17.72
C TYR A 205 -14.46 19.55 -18.72
N ASP A 206 -15.37 18.74 -19.26
CA ASP A 206 -15.06 17.83 -20.37
C ASP A 206 -15.18 18.60 -21.69
N SER A 207 -14.05 18.98 -22.32
CA SER A 207 -14.10 19.73 -23.59
C SER A 207 -14.65 18.89 -24.75
N GLY A 208 -14.58 17.56 -24.67
CA GLY A 208 -15.15 16.66 -25.67
C GLY A 208 -16.67 16.73 -25.75
N LEU A 209 -17.33 17.36 -24.77
CA LEU A 209 -18.78 17.55 -24.73
C LEU A 209 -19.21 19.00 -24.98
N LEU A 210 -18.26 19.92 -25.18
CA LEU A 210 -18.50 21.35 -25.34
C LEU A 210 -18.17 21.83 -26.76
N THR A 211 -18.91 22.83 -27.23
CA THR A 211 -18.58 23.55 -28.47
C THR A 211 -17.55 24.65 -28.25
N ASP A 212 -16.83 25.07 -29.29
CA ASP A 212 -15.84 26.16 -29.23
C ASP A 212 -16.43 27.47 -28.66
N GLU A 213 -17.70 27.74 -28.95
CA GLU A 213 -18.42 28.92 -28.43
C GLU A 213 -18.68 28.80 -26.92
N GLU A 214 -19.02 27.61 -26.43
CA GLU A 214 -19.25 27.34 -25.00
C GLU A 214 -17.97 27.41 -24.19
N ILE A 215 -16.86 26.86 -24.72
CA ILE A 215 -15.53 26.91 -24.09
C ILE A 215 -15.12 28.37 -23.79
N SER A 216 -15.36 29.28 -24.73
CA SER A 216 -15.02 30.70 -24.57
C SER A 216 -15.83 31.42 -23.48
N ASN A 217 -16.97 30.85 -23.09
CA ASN A 217 -17.89 31.40 -22.09
C ASN A 217 -17.83 30.66 -20.74
N LEU A 218 -16.93 29.70 -20.58
CA LEU A 218 -16.76 28.96 -19.34
C LEU A 218 -16.25 29.85 -18.21
N SER A 219 -16.73 29.55 -17.01
CA SER A 219 -16.25 30.15 -15.76
C SER A 219 -15.19 29.26 -15.13
N HIS A 220 -14.24 29.87 -14.42
CA HIS A 220 -13.27 29.13 -13.60
C HIS A 220 -13.92 28.55 -12.32
N ALA A 221 -15.01 29.13 -11.84
CA ALA A 221 -15.71 28.61 -10.66
C ALA A 221 -16.63 27.44 -11.04
N PRO A 222 -16.81 26.43 -10.16
CA PRO A 222 -17.73 25.33 -10.41
C PRO A 222 -19.13 25.82 -10.80
N PRO A 223 -19.74 25.30 -11.88
CA PRO A 223 -20.99 25.82 -12.42
C PRO A 223 -22.18 25.45 -11.54
N GLN A 224 -23.20 26.30 -11.51
CA GLN A 224 -24.49 26.00 -10.91
C GLN A 224 -25.49 25.54 -11.96
N LYS A 225 -26.55 24.88 -11.51
CA LYS A 225 -27.59 24.38 -12.42
C LYS A 225 -28.19 25.53 -13.24
N GLY A 226 -27.98 25.49 -14.55
CA GLY A 226 -28.41 26.51 -15.51
C GLY A 226 -27.29 27.40 -16.06
N ASP A 227 -26.08 27.28 -15.52
CA ASP A 227 -24.88 27.89 -16.09
C ASP A 227 -24.37 27.08 -17.30
N VAL A 228 -23.63 27.74 -18.18
CA VAL A 228 -22.97 27.10 -19.33
C VAL A 228 -21.93 26.11 -18.83
N GLY A 229 -21.91 24.90 -19.39
CA GLY A 229 -20.97 23.84 -18.99
C GLY A 229 -21.37 23.06 -17.73
N TYR A 230 -22.57 23.27 -17.17
CA TYR A 230 -23.00 22.57 -15.95
C TYR A 230 -23.10 21.04 -16.12
N ASP A 231 -23.60 20.57 -17.26
CA ASP A 231 -23.77 19.14 -17.49
C ASP A 231 -22.44 18.46 -17.89
N GLU A 232 -21.46 19.25 -18.33
CA GLU A 232 -20.13 18.84 -18.81
C GLU A 232 -19.04 18.99 -17.73
N PHE A 233 -19.38 19.57 -16.58
CA PHE A 233 -18.47 19.68 -15.44
C PHE A 233 -18.37 18.36 -14.69
N VAL A 234 -17.21 17.71 -14.81
CA VAL A 234 -16.90 16.44 -14.17
C VAL A 234 -16.22 16.70 -12.84
N ALA A 235 -16.74 16.10 -11.78
CA ALA A 235 -16.11 16.11 -10.46
C ALA A 235 -15.94 14.69 -9.95
N PHE A 236 -14.79 14.44 -9.36
CA PHE A 236 -14.34 13.13 -8.94
C PHE A 236 -13.72 13.24 -7.54
N GLU A 237 -14.24 12.45 -6.61
CA GLU A 237 -13.70 12.35 -5.24
C GLU A 237 -13.13 10.96 -5.02
N GLY A 238 -11.89 10.91 -4.55
CA GLY A 238 -11.15 9.68 -4.32
C GLY A 238 -10.47 9.65 -2.97
N SER A 239 -10.21 8.44 -2.50
CA SER A 239 -9.37 8.18 -1.36
C SER A 239 -8.49 6.97 -1.60
N PHE A 240 -7.27 7.02 -1.08
CA PHE A 240 -6.28 5.96 -1.13
C PHE A 240 -5.76 5.70 0.26
N SER A 241 -5.80 4.46 0.75
CA SER A 241 -5.27 4.11 2.05
C SER A 241 -4.20 3.03 1.95
N LEU A 242 -3.09 3.25 2.65
CA LEU A 242 -2.00 2.30 2.82
C LEU A 242 -2.00 1.81 4.27
N LYS A 243 -2.24 0.51 4.47
CA LYS A 243 -2.32 -0.11 5.79
C LYS A 243 -1.47 -1.39 5.85
N PRO A 244 -0.71 -1.61 6.93
CA PRO A 244 -0.17 -2.92 7.25
C PRO A 244 -1.29 -3.92 7.46
N SER A 245 -1.04 -5.15 7.03
CA SER A 245 -1.99 -6.25 7.11
C SER A 245 -1.52 -7.34 8.09
N LYS A 246 -2.15 -8.51 8.05
CA LYS A 246 -2.00 -9.61 9.02
C LYS A 246 -0.55 -10.05 9.21
N GLY A 247 0.25 -10.09 8.14
CA GLY A 247 1.66 -10.48 8.21
C GLY A 247 2.46 -9.56 9.13
N PHE A 248 2.28 -8.25 9.02
CA PHE A 248 2.93 -7.30 9.93
C PHE A 248 2.47 -7.48 11.38
N HIS A 249 1.18 -7.70 11.61
CA HIS A 249 0.66 -7.93 12.94
C HIS A 249 1.25 -9.19 13.60
N TYR A 250 1.39 -10.30 12.86
CA TYR A 250 2.04 -11.50 13.37
C TYR A 250 3.51 -11.28 13.70
N TRP A 251 4.23 -10.50 12.88
CA TRP A 251 5.61 -10.10 13.17
C TRP A 251 5.71 -9.33 14.50
N LEU A 252 4.80 -8.40 14.76
CA LEU A 252 4.76 -7.63 16.00
C LEU A 252 4.43 -8.46 17.25
N MET A 253 3.74 -9.60 17.10
CA MET A 253 3.42 -10.47 18.23
C MET A 253 4.59 -11.33 18.71
N ILE A 254 5.61 -11.59 17.87
CA ILE A 254 6.76 -12.45 18.21
C ILE A 254 7.42 -12.10 19.56
N PRO A 255 7.77 -10.84 19.87
CA PRO A 255 8.43 -10.50 21.13
C PRO A 255 7.52 -10.62 22.36
N LEU A 256 6.19 -10.64 22.21
CA LEU A 256 5.26 -10.78 23.35
C LEU A 256 5.51 -12.08 24.11
N PHE A 257 5.88 -13.16 23.39
CA PHE A 257 6.20 -14.44 24.00
C PHE A 257 7.53 -14.44 24.75
N TRP A 258 8.41 -13.46 24.51
CA TRP A 258 9.64 -13.31 25.27
C TRP A 258 9.39 -12.72 26.67
N LEU A 259 8.28 -11.99 26.86
CA LEU A 259 7.90 -11.42 28.15
C LEU A 259 7.69 -12.53 29.20
N ILE A 260 7.21 -13.70 28.78
CA ILE A 260 7.03 -14.88 29.63
C ILE A 260 8.38 -15.28 30.27
N GLU A 261 9.48 -15.20 29.51
CA GLU A 261 10.81 -15.52 30.02
C GLU A 261 11.36 -14.41 30.94
N ILE A 262 11.10 -13.14 30.62
CA ILE A 262 11.55 -11.98 31.40
C ILE A 262 10.85 -11.95 32.77
N ASP A 263 9.53 -12.13 32.78
CA ASP A 263 8.74 -12.11 34.00
C ASP A 263 9.14 -13.28 34.92
N PHE A 264 9.37 -14.46 34.35
CA PHE A 264 9.88 -15.61 35.11
C PHE A 264 11.26 -15.35 35.75
N LYS A 265 12.18 -14.69 35.02
CA LYS A 265 13.49 -14.27 35.59
C LYS A 265 13.31 -13.28 36.74
N SER A 266 12.38 -12.33 36.59
CA SER A 266 12.04 -11.33 37.62
C SER A 266 11.47 -12.00 38.87
N LEU A 267 10.50 -12.90 38.71
CA LEU A 267 9.91 -13.70 39.80
C LEU A 267 10.94 -14.54 40.54
N LYS A 268 11.80 -15.26 39.80
CA LYS A 268 12.87 -16.07 40.40
C LYS A 268 13.83 -15.22 41.25
N LYS A 269 14.21 -14.03 40.75
CA LYS A 269 15.05 -13.08 41.48
C LYS A 269 14.36 -12.54 42.74
N ARG A 270 13.04 -12.30 42.70
CA ARG A 270 12.26 -11.84 43.87
C ARG A 270 12.07 -12.92 44.93
N LEU A 271 12.06 -14.19 44.54
CA LEU A 271 11.81 -15.33 45.43
C LEU A 271 13.08 -16.00 46.00
N ASN A 272 14.29 -15.50 45.71
CA ASN A 272 15.56 -16.13 46.10
C ASN A 272 15.67 -17.64 45.77
N LEU A 273 15.04 -18.06 44.67
CA LEU A 273 15.11 -19.42 44.11
C LEU A 273 16.25 -19.58 43.10
#